data_AF-A0A8H3ILN6-F1
#
_entry.id   AF-A0A8H3ILN6-F1
#
_cell.length_a   1.000
_cell.length_b   1.000
_cell.length_c   1.000
_cell.angle_alpha   90.00
_cell.angle_beta   90.00
_cell.angle_gamma   90.00
#
_symmetry.space_group_name_H-M   'P 1'
#
loop_
_entity.id
_entity.type
_entity.pdbx_description
1 polymer ?
#
loop_
_entity_poly.entity_id
_entity_poly.type
_entity_poly.pdbx_seq_one_letter_code
_entity_poly.pdbx_strand_id
1 'polypeptide(L)' 'MAIGSLTIMWFLAHFFSVIFQCTPVDKAWYPSKPGHCINVVAFLWGNSLANMILDYVILLLPVIPVWNLQMAPAQKTL' A
#
# COMPACT_ATOMS: atom_id res chain seq x y z
N MET A 1 8.19 13.44 3.32
CA MET A 1 8.66 12.50 4.38
C MET A 1 7.51 11.63 4.91
N ALA A 2 6.34 12.19 5.24
CA ALA A 2 5.20 11.42 5.79
C ALA A 2 4.65 10.28 4.89
N ILE A 3 4.67 10.45 3.56
CA ILE A 3 4.13 9.44 2.63
C ILE A 3 5.00 8.17 2.62
N GLY A 4 6.32 8.33 2.66
CA GLY A 4 7.24 7.18 2.73
C GLY A 4 7.07 6.35 4.00
N SER A 5 6.85 6.99 5.15
CA SER A 5 6.57 6.26 6.40
C SER A 5 5.25 5.50 6.36
N LEU A 6 4.22 6.07 5.70
CA LEU A 6 2.92 5.40 5.54
C LEU A 6 3.05 4.15 4.66
N THR A 7 3.82 4.23 3.56
CA THR A 7 4.07 3.07 2.69
C THR A 7 4.80 1.95 3.44
N ILE A 8 5.81 2.28 4.25
CA ILE A 8 6.57 1.29 5.02
C ILE A 8 5.68 0.62 6.09
N MET A 9 4.87 1.41 6.82
CA MET A 9 3.92 0.84 7.78
C MET A 9 2.91 -0.08 7.11
N TRP A 10 2.37 0.32 5.96
CA TRP A 10 1.44 -0.52 5.20
C TRP A 10 2.08 -1.84 4.77
N PHE A 11 3.31 -1.79 4.24
CA PHE A 11 4.06 -2.97 3.82
C PHE A 11 4.27 -3.96 4.97
N LEU A 12 4.67 -3.46 6.15
CA LEU A 12 4.88 -4.29 7.33
C LEU A 12 3.58 -4.95 7.79
N ALA A 13 2.49 -4.18 7.89
CA ALA A 13 1.18 -4.71 8.29
C ALA A 13 0.68 -5.80 7.30
N HIS A 14 0.85 -5.58 6.01
CA HIS A 14 0.50 -6.55 4.98
C HIS A 14 1.35 -7.84 5.11
N PHE A 15 2.66 -7.69 5.28
CA PHE A 15 3.58 -8.83 5.43
C PHE A 15 3.19 -9.73 6.61
N PHE A 16 2.91 -9.15 7.77
CA PHE A 16 2.41 -9.92 8.92
C PHE A 16 1.04 -10.55 8.64
N SER A 17 0.15 -9.86 7.94
CA SER A 17 -1.17 -10.41 7.60
C SER A 17 -1.09 -11.61 6.66
N VAL A 18 -0.13 -11.64 5.73
CA VAL A 18 0.12 -12.80 4.86
C VAL A 18 0.69 -13.97 5.66
N ILE A 19 1.65 -13.71 6.55
CA ILE A 19 2.24 -14.74 7.41
C ILE A 19 1.16 -15.35 8.32
N PHE A 20 0.31 -14.52 8.91
CA PHE A 20 -0.76 -14.93 9.82
C PHE A 20 -2.12 -15.06 9.12
N GLN A 21 -2.14 -15.36 7.81
CA GLN A 21 -3.37 -15.47 7.03
C GLN A 21 -4.31 -16.60 7.51
N CYS A 22 -3.78 -17.58 8.23
CA CYS A 22 -4.53 -18.67 8.82
C CYS A 22 -4.36 -18.68 10.33
N THR A 23 -5.45 -18.96 11.05
CA THR A 23 -5.44 -19.20 12.49
C THR A 23 -5.93 -20.63 12.73
N PRO A 24 -5.04 -21.57 13.15
CA PRO A 24 -3.60 -21.43 13.41
C PRO A 24 -2.75 -21.36 12.12
N VAL A 25 -1.57 -20.73 12.21
CA VAL A 25 -0.62 -20.59 11.07
C VAL A 25 -0.18 -21.94 10.51
N ASP A 26 -0.10 -22.96 11.36
CA ASP A 26 0.26 -24.34 10.98
C ASP A 26 -0.72 -24.96 9.99
N LYS A 27 -1.97 -24.46 9.93
CA LYS A 27 -2.96 -24.92 8.96
C LYS A 27 -2.57 -24.59 7.51
N ALA A 28 -1.75 -23.55 7.31
CA ALA A 28 -1.23 -23.23 5.98
C ALA A 28 -0.37 -24.36 5.40
N TRP A 29 0.33 -25.12 6.25
CA TRP A 29 1.18 -26.24 5.86
C TRP A 29 0.47 -27.60 6.00
N TYR A 30 -0.46 -27.71 6.95
CA TYR A 30 -1.23 -28.93 7.21
C TYR A 30 -2.74 -28.72 6.96
N PRO A 31 -3.23 -28.96 5.73
CA PRO A 31 -4.63 -28.67 5.35
C PRO A 31 -5.67 -29.51 6.11
N SER A 32 -5.26 -30.62 6.73
CA SER A 32 -6.10 -31.51 7.53
C SER A 32 -6.36 -31.02 8.96
N LYS A 33 -5.70 -29.95 9.42
CA LYS A 33 -5.89 -29.40 10.77
C LYS A 33 -7.15 -28.53 10.84
N PRO A 34 -7.95 -28.62 11.92
CA PRO A 34 -9.08 -27.71 12.12
C PRO A 34 -8.59 -26.28 12.35
N GLY A 35 -9.28 -25.31 11.76
CA GLY A 35 -8.97 -23.89 11.86
C GLY A 35 -9.68 -23.07 10.78
N HIS A 36 -9.48 -21.76 10.80
CA HIS A 36 -10.05 -20.86 9.80
C HIS A 36 -8.91 -20.12 9.09
N CYS A 37 -9.02 -20.01 7.77
CA CYS A 37 -8.11 -19.18 6.97
C CYS A 37 -8.88 -17.99 6.43
N ILE A 38 -8.20 -16.87 6.26
CA ILE A 38 -8.79 -15.69 5.65
C ILE A 38 -9.16 -15.98 4.19
N ASN A 39 -10.24 -15.37 3.72
CA ASN A 39 -10.62 -15.48 2.32
C ASN A 39 -9.58 -14.80 1.44
N VAL A 40 -8.85 -15.60 0.66
CA VAL A 40 -7.78 -15.13 -0.24
C VAL A 40 -8.31 -14.06 -1.20
N VAL A 41 -9.53 -14.25 -1.72
CA VAL A 41 -10.16 -13.26 -2.62
C VAL A 41 -10.37 -11.92 -1.91
N ALA A 42 -10.96 -11.91 -0.70
CA ALA A 42 -11.19 -10.68 0.04
C ALA A 42 -9.88 -9.98 0.42
N PHE A 43 -8.85 -10.76 0.77
CA PHE A 43 -7.52 -10.25 1.07
C PHE A 43 -6.84 -9.63 -0.16
N LEU A 44 -6.93 -10.27 -1.32
CA LEU A 44 -6.42 -9.74 -2.59
C LEU A 44 -7.09 -8.42 -2.94
N TRP A 45 -8.42 -8.34 -2.84
CA TRP A 45 -9.15 -7.09 -3.08
C TRP A 45 -8.71 -5.96 -2.14
N GLY A 46 -8.57 -6.25 -0.85
CA GLY A 46 -8.07 -5.26 0.13
C GLY A 46 -6.66 -4.78 -0.18
N ASN A 47 -5.76 -5.69 -0.54
CA ASN A 47 -4.40 -5.35 -0.92
C ASN A 47 -4.34 -4.52 -2.20
N SER A 48 -5.08 -4.92 -3.24
CA SER A 48 -5.14 -4.19 -4.50
C SER A 48 -5.68 -2.78 -4.32
N LEU A 49 -6.76 -2.61 -3.53
CA LEU A 49 -7.32 -1.30 -3.23
C LEU A 49 -6.32 -0.41 -2.51
N ALA A 50 -5.63 -0.92 -1.49
CA ALA A 50 -4.68 -0.12 -0.74
C ALA A 50 -3.44 0.27 -1.56
N ASN A 51 -2.93 -0.63 -2.40
CA ASN A 51 -1.85 -0.29 -3.34
C ASN A 51 -2.29 0.79 -4.33
N MET A 52 -3.51 0.68 -4.86
CA MET A 52 -4.07 1.70 -5.76
C MET A 52 -4.16 3.07 -5.09
N ILE A 53 -4.55 3.13 -3.81
CA ILE A 53 -4.56 4.38 -3.04
C ILE A 53 -3.15 4.95 -2.88
N LEU A 54 -2.18 4.11 -2.52
CA LEU A 54 -0.78 4.54 -2.39
C LEU A 54 -0.22 5.10 -3.69
N ASP A 55 -0.54 4.48 -4.82
CA ASP A 55 -0.13 4.94 -6.15
C ASP A 55 -0.69 6.33 -6.46
N TYR A 56 -1.97 6.59 -6.18
CA TYR A 56 -2.55 7.93 -6.35
C TYR A 56 -1.88 8.98 -5.46
N VAL A 57 -1.59 8.64 -4.21
CA VAL A 57 -0.91 9.55 -3.28
C VAL A 57 0.49 9.90 -3.76
N ILE A 58 1.22 8.92 -4.30
CA ILE A 58 2.57 9.13 -4.86
C ILE A 58 2.48 9.95 -6.16
N LEU A 59 1.50 9.71 -7.02
CA LEU A 59 1.33 10.45 -8.27
C LEU A 59 0.99 11.94 -8.03
N LEU A 60 0.24 12.24 -6.96
CA LEU A 60 -0.10 13.61 -6.56
C LEU A 60 1.07 14.34 -5.86
N LEU A 61 2.09 13.61 -5.39
CA LEU A 61 3.27 14.16 -4.70
C LEU A 61 3.99 15.27 -5.47
N PRO A 62 4.31 15.13 -6.78
CA PRO A 62 4.94 16.22 -7.53
C PRO A 62 3.93 17.30 -7.96
N VAL A 63 2.64 16.97 -8.09
CA VAL A 63 1.63 17.90 -8.63
C VAL A 63 1.37 19.06 -7.66
N ILE A 64 1.26 18.77 -6.36
CA ILE A 64 1.01 19.78 -5.31
C ILE A 64 2.14 20.83 -5.23
N PRO A 65 3.43 20.47 -5.15
CA PRO A 65 4.51 21.44 -5.15
C PRO A 65 4.69 22.10 -6.51
N VAL A 66 4.50 21.40 -7.65
CA VAL A 66 4.57 22.01 -8.99
C VAL A 66 3.50 23.09 -9.21
N TRP A 67 2.29 22.91 -8.66
CA TRP A 67 1.25 23.94 -8.68
C TRP A 67 1.61 25.14 -7.80
N ASN A 68 2.25 24.92 -6.64
CA ASN A 68 2.73 26.01 -5.78
C ASN A 68 4.04 26.65 -6.30
N LEU A 69 4.76 25.98 -7.21
CA LEU A 69 5.95 26.46 -7.91
C LEU A 69 5.66 26.92 -9.34
N GLN A 70 4.43 27.33 -9.67
CA GLN A 70 4.23 28.26 -10.78
C GLN A 70 4.89 29.61 -10.44
N MET A 71 6.22 29.62 -10.45
CA MET A 71 7.03 30.78 -10.76
C MET A 71 6.41 31.38 -12.02
N ALA A 72 6.18 32.69 -11.95
CA ALA A 72 5.65 33.48 -13.05
C ALA A 72 6.30 33.08 -14.39
N PRO A 73 5.58 33.16 -15.51
CA PRO A 73 6.17 32.98 -16.84
C PRO A 73 7.11 34.16 -17.14
N ALA A 74 8.30 34.15 -16.53
CA ALA A 74 9.32 35.18 -16.66
C ALA A 74 10.73 34.57 -16.48
N GLN A 75 10.96 33.41 -17.10
CA GLN A 75 12.29 33.10 -17.62
C GLN A 75 12.16 32.49 -19.02
N LYS A 76 11.29 33.11 -19.83
CA LYS A 76 11.63 33.30 -21.23
C LYS A 76 12.59 34.50 -21.26
N THR A 77 13.63 34.39 -22.07
CA THR A 77 14.70 35.37 -22.37
C THR A 77 15.82 35.49 -21.33
N LEU A 78 16.80 34.57 -21.40
CA LEU A 78 18.05 34.78 -22.14
C LEU A 78 18.80 33.45 -22.33
#